data_AF-A0A0F9IQH6-F1
#
_entry.id   AF-A0A0F9IQH6-F1
#
_cell.length_a   1.000
_cell.length_b   1.000
_cell.length_c   1.000
_cell.angle_alpha   90.00
_cell.angle_beta   90.00
_cell.angle_gamma   90.00
#
_symmetry.space_group_name_H-M   'P 1'
#
loop_
_entity.id
_entity.type
_entity.pdbx_description
1 polymer ?
#
loop_
_entity_poly.entity_id
_entity_poly.type
_entity_poly.pdbx_seq_one_letter_code
_entity_poly.pdbx_strand_id
1 'polypeptide(L)'
;MWPKHFNFFRNFMRELGTLLIFNTVKNYPNGLTYYDLQQYGEIPHSKIYRMMKKLEIKGELIKKNDISPETGRPKHLYFLSKQGEARLDDLKVNLGKYFEFLKERFPKEQSSFDHETFLKEATFKVWSSPVEHVIQKDISNEKKLKILSSMESDLTRMLEKIQKEKKKLANFQNE
;
A
#
# COMPACT_ATOMS: atom_id res chain seq x y z
N MET A 1 -7.78 11.39 13.51
CA MET A 1 -8.43 10.94 12.25
C MET A 1 -7.61 11.42 11.05
N TRP A 2 -7.15 10.51 10.19
CA TRP A 2 -6.42 10.84 8.96
C TRP A 2 -7.34 11.59 7.96
N PRO A 3 -6.82 12.53 7.15
CA PRO A 3 -7.62 13.24 6.15
C PRO A 3 -8.36 12.27 5.23
N LYS A 4 -9.61 12.54 4.87
CA LYS A 4 -10.44 11.69 3.97
C LYS A 4 -9.79 11.37 2.60
N HIS A 5 -8.72 12.10 2.22
CA HIS A 5 -7.96 11.90 0.99
C HIS A 5 -6.56 11.30 1.21
N PHE A 6 -6.19 10.97 2.45
CA PHE A 6 -4.95 10.29 2.79
C PHE A 6 -5.06 8.80 2.45
N ASN A 7 -5.04 8.51 1.14
CA ASN A 7 -5.06 7.15 0.61
C ASN A 7 -3.72 6.43 0.75
N PHE A 8 -2.74 6.98 1.48
CA PHE A 8 -1.40 6.41 1.63
C PHE A 8 -1.46 4.93 2.03
N PHE A 9 -2.07 4.60 3.18
CA PHE A 9 -2.16 3.21 3.65
C PHE A 9 -3.02 2.34 2.75
N ARG A 10 -4.09 2.90 2.17
CA ARG A 10 -4.94 2.18 1.23
C ARG A 10 -4.19 1.81 -0.06
N ASN A 11 -3.43 2.75 -0.61
CA ASN A 11 -2.63 2.56 -1.81
C ASN A 11 -1.45 1.62 -1.52
N PHE A 12 -0.75 1.83 -0.40
CA PHE A 12 0.32 0.95 0.09
C PHE A 12 -0.17 -0.49 0.22
N MET A 13 -1.23 -0.75 0.98
CA MET A 13 -1.76 -2.10 1.17
C MET A 13 -2.25 -2.73 -0.14
N ARG A 14 -2.80 -1.93 -1.04
CA ARG A 14 -3.21 -2.41 -2.38
C ARG A 14 -1.99 -2.80 -3.23
N GLU A 15 -0.97 -1.95 -3.27
CA GLU A 15 0.25 -2.18 -4.04
C GLU A 15 1.06 -3.34 -3.46
N LEU A 16 1.15 -3.43 -2.15
CA LEU A 16 1.75 -4.55 -1.43
C LEU A 16 1.00 -5.85 -1.73
N GLY A 17 -0.34 -5.84 -1.69
CA GLY A 17 -1.14 -7.00 -2.05
C GLY A 17 -0.91 -7.47 -3.49
N THR A 18 -0.82 -6.53 -4.45
CA THR A 18 -0.48 -6.87 -5.84
C THR A 18 0.94 -7.41 -5.97
N LEU A 19 1.91 -6.81 -5.27
CA LEU A 19 3.30 -7.28 -5.25
C LEU A 19 3.38 -8.73 -4.77
N LEU A 20 2.69 -9.06 -3.67
CA LEU A 20 2.65 -10.40 -3.11
C LEU A 20 2.09 -11.40 -4.12
N ILE A 21 0.96 -11.10 -4.77
CA ILE A 21 0.38 -11.98 -5.80
C ILE A 21 1.35 -12.20 -6.96
N PHE A 22 1.99 -11.13 -7.46
CA PHE A 22 2.94 -11.25 -8.58
C PHE A 22 4.16 -12.10 -8.21
N ASN A 23 4.72 -11.90 -7.01
CA ASN A 23 5.82 -12.72 -6.52
C ASN A 23 5.39 -14.19 -6.35
N THR A 24 4.20 -14.43 -5.82
CA THR A 24 3.66 -15.79 -5.72
C THR A 24 3.53 -16.41 -7.10
N VAL A 25 2.86 -15.78 -8.06
CA VAL A 25 2.72 -16.33 -9.43
C VAL A 25 4.09 -16.56 -10.09
N LYS A 26 5.05 -15.65 -9.90
CA LYS A 26 6.41 -15.77 -10.46
C LYS A 26 7.18 -16.97 -9.90
N ASN A 27 6.94 -17.34 -8.63
CA ASN A 27 7.58 -18.49 -7.99
C ASN A 27 6.99 -19.84 -8.44
N TYR A 28 5.93 -19.84 -9.25
CA TYR A 28 5.32 -21.04 -9.83
C TYR A 28 5.58 -21.06 -11.35
N PRO A 29 6.75 -21.54 -11.81
CA PRO A 29 7.13 -21.49 -13.22
C PRO A 29 6.19 -22.31 -14.13
N ASN A 30 5.54 -23.34 -13.59
CA ASN A 30 4.56 -24.16 -14.30
C ASN A 30 3.15 -23.55 -14.28
N GLY A 31 3.00 -22.34 -13.77
CA GLY A 31 1.73 -21.67 -13.59
C GLY A 31 1.04 -22.08 -12.31
N LEU A 32 0.19 -21.17 -11.83
CA LEU A 32 -0.49 -21.33 -10.56
C LEU A 32 -2.01 -21.32 -10.76
N THR A 33 -2.72 -22.21 -10.08
CA THR A 33 -4.18 -22.24 -10.07
C THR A 33 -4.75 -21.34 -8.98
N TYR A 34 -6.04 -21.02 -9.09
CA TYR A 34 -6.76 -20.38 -8.00
C TYR A 34 -6.70 -21.14 -6.67
N TYR A 35 -6.66 -22.47 -6.71
CA TYR A 35 -6.65 -23.31 -5.51
C TYR A 35 -5.31 -23.24 -4.79
N ASP A 36 -4.20 -23.09 -5.51
CA ASP A 36 -2.88 -22.94 -4.89
C ASP A 36 -2.79 -21.64 -4.07
N LEU A 37 -3.46 -20.57 -4.52
CA LEU A 37 -3.56 -19.31 -3.75
C LEU A 37 -4.44 -19.44 -2.50
N GLN A 38 -5.36 -20.41 -2.44
CA GLN A 38 -6.20 -20.64 -1.26
C GLN A 38 -5.40 -21.19 -0.09
N GLN A 39 -4.23 -21.80 -0.35
CA GLN A 39 -3.37 -22.34 0.71
C GLN A 39 -2.66 -21.25 1.52
N TYR A 40 -2.65 -20.00 1.04
CA TYR A 40 -1.85 -18.90 1.62
C TYR A 40 -2.62 -17.99 2.59
N GLY A 41 -3.57 -18.53 3.34
CA GLY A 41 -4.15 -17.90 4.54
C GLY A 41 -5.63 -17.58 4.48
N GLU A 42 -6.13 -16.83 5.48
CA GLU A 42 -7.56 -16.55 5.72
C GLU A 42 -8.16 -15.47 4.78
N ILE A 43 -7.67 -15.34 3.54
CA ILE A 43 -8.24 -14.37 2.60
C ILE A 43 -9.51 -14.99 1.99
N PRO A 44 -10.66 -14.29 2.02
CA PRO A 44 -11.89 -14.82 1.44
C PRO A 44 -11.71 -15.19 -0.03
N HIS A 45 -12.21 -16.37 -0.42
CA HIS A 45 -12.05 -16.93 -1.77
C HIS A 45 -12.54 -15.97 -2.87
N SER A 46 -13.68 -15.32 -2.61
CA SER A 46 -14.28 -14.33 -3.53
C SER A 46 -13.37 -13.12 -3.75
N LYS A 47 -12.54 -12.76 -2.76
CA LYS A 47 -11.61 -11.64 -2.83
C LYS A 47 -10.40 -12.00 -3.69
N ILE A 48 -9.80 -13.19 -3.49
CA ILE A 48 -8.70 -13.69 -4.32
C ILE A 48 -9.15 -13.79 -5.78
N TYR A 49 -10.32 -14.39 -6.02
CA TYR A 49 -10.88 -14.51 -7.37
C TYR A 49 -11.06 -13.15 -8.06
N ARG A 50 -11.69 -12.18 -7.37
CA ARG A 50 -11.89 -10.82 -7.92
C ARG A 50 -10.56 -10.12 -8.20
N MET A 51 -9.55 -10.30 -7.34
CA MET A 51 -8.23 -9.71 -7.53
C MET A 51 -7.55 -10.28 -8.78
N MET A 52 -7.40 -11.60 -8.87
CA MET A 52 -6.79 -12.26 -10.04
C MET A 52 -7.53 -11.95 -11.33
N LYS A 53 -8.87 -12.00 -11.33
CA LYS A 53 -9.67 -11.67 -12.52
C LYS A 53 -9.45 -10.24 -12.97
N LYS A 54 -9.29 -9.29 -12.03
CA LYS A 54 -8.97 -7.90 -12.35
C LYS A 54 -7.57 -7.76 -12.95
N LEU A 55 -6.58 -8.50 -12.47
CA LEU A 55 -5.21 -8.50 -13.01
C LEU A 55 -5.17 -9.16 -14.40
N GLU A 56 -5.95 -10.22 -14.62
CA GLU A 56 -6.17 -10.86 -15.93
C GLU A 56 -6.78 -9.87 -16.93
N ILE A 57 -7.87 -9.17 -16.57
CA ILE A 57 -8.53 -8.17 -17.42
C ILE A 57 -7.58 -7.03 -17.80
N LYS A 58 -6.67 -6.67 -16.90
CA LYS A 58 -5.66 -5.62 -17.15
C LYS A 58 -4.49 -6.07 -18.02
N GLY A 59 -4.41 -7.35 -18.39
CA GLY A 59 -3.29 -7.92 -19.13
C GLY A 59 -2.04 -8.17 -18.30
N GLU A 60 -2.11 -8.01 -16.97
CA GLU A 60 -0.98 -8.23 -16.06
C GLU A 60 -0.77 -9.73 -15.77
N LEU A 61 -1.85 -10.53 -15.84
CA LEU A 61 -1.80 -11.99 -15.78
C LEU A 61 -2.28 -12.62 -17.08
N ILE A 62 -1.63 -13.70 -17.50
CA ILE A 62 -2.06 -14.56 -18.61
C ILE A 62 -2.72 -15.80 -18.02
N LYS A 63 -3.94 -16.09 -18.48
CA LYS A 63 -4.67 -17.31 -18.15
C LYS A 63 -4.48 -18.33 -19.27
N LYS A 64 -3.98 -19.52 -18.94
CA LYS A 64 -3.91 -20.66 -19.87
C LYS A 64 -4.81 -21.79 -19.36
N ASN A 65 -5.49 -22.46 -20.29
CA ASN A 65 -6.23 -23.67 -19.99
C ASN A 65 -5.26 -24.85 -19.97
N ASP A 66 -5.43 -25.72 -18.99
CA ASP A 66 -4.69 -26.96 -18.86
C ASP A 66 -5.64 -28.05 -18.32
N ILE A 67 -5.20 -29.30 -18.33
CA ILE A 67 -5.96 -30.43 -17.81
C ILE A 67 -5.19 -30.99 -16.62
N SER A 68 -5.89 -31.21 -15.50
CA SER A 68 -5.25 -31.85 -14.34
C SER A 68 -4.84 -33.29 -14.72
N PRO A 69 -3.56 -33.66 -14.61
CA PRO A 69 -3.13 -35.02 -14.93
C PRO A 69 -3.71 -36.07 -13.98
N GLU A 70 -4.06 -35.68 -12.75
CA GLU A 70 -4.58 -36.58 -11.71
C GLU A 70 -6.10 -36.81 -11.82
N THR A 71 -6.85 -35.80 -12.28
CA THR A 71 -8.33 -35.84 -12.24
C THR A 71 -8.98 -35.70 -13.62
N GLY A 72 -8.20 -35.40 -14.67
CA GLY A 72 -8.71 -35.15 -16.02
C GLY A 72 -9.57 -33.88 -16.14
N ARG A 73 -9.73 -33.11 -15.06
CA ARG A 73 -10.59 -31.93 -15.04
C ARG A 73 -9.87 -30.72 -15.63
N PRO A 74 -10.58 -29.84 -16.38
CA PRO A 74 -10.02 -28.57 -16.82
C PRO A 74 -9.58 -27.74 -15.62
N LYS A 75 -8.37 -27.19 -15.70
CA LYS A 75 -7.83 -26.21 -14.75
C LYS A 75 -7.35 -24.96 -15.48
N HIS A 76 -7.28 -23.87 -14.74
CA HIS A 76 -6.77 -22.60 -15.24
C HIS A 76 -5.48 -22.25 -14.52
N LEU A 77 -4.42 -22.09 -15.31
CA LEU A 77 -3.10 -21.70 -14.82
C LEU A 77 -2.86 -20.23 -15.14
N TYR A 78 -2.39 -19.51 -14.13
CA TYR A 78 -2.05 -18.11 -14.21
C TYR A 78 -0.53 -17.95 -14.27
N PHE A 79 -0.11 -17.08 -15.17
CA PHE A 79 1.28 -16.69 -15.38
C PHE A 79 1.38 -15.18 -15.38
N LEU A 80 2.55 -14.65 -14.99
CA LEU A 80 2.83 -13.24 -15.14
C LEU A 80 3.04 -12.92 -16.63
N SER A 81 2.43 -11.85 -17.13
CA SER A 81 2.72 -11.36 -18.49
C SER A 81 3.97 -10.48 -18.47
N LYS A 82 4.51 -10.12 -19.65
CA LYS A 82 5.56 -9.09 -19.76
C LYS A 82 5.14 -7.76 -19.14
N GLN A 83 3.85 -7.40 -19.25
CA GLN A 83 3.29 -6.21 -18.62
C GLN A 83 3.21 -6.37 -17.09
N GLY A 84 2.84 -7.56 -16.62
CA GLY A 84 2.87 -7.91 -15.19
C GLY A 84 4.27 -7.85 -14.60
N GLU A 85 5.29 -8.29 -15.35
CA GLU A 85 6.71 -8.20 -14.98
C GLU A 85 7.18 -6.76 -14.88
N ALA A 86 6.91 -5.93 -15.89
CA ALA A 86 7.22 -4.50 -15.82
C ALA A 86 6.52 -3.82 -14.63
N ARG A 87 5.24 -4.15 -14.40
CA ARG A 87 4.49 -3.63 -13.26
C ARG A 87 5.02 -4.12 -11.92
N LEU A 88 5.56 -5.34 -11.85
CA LEU A 88 6.21 -5.87 -10.65
C LEU A 88 7.42 -5.02 -10.27
N ASP A 89 8.25 -4.63 -11.24
CA ASP A 89 9.40 -3.77 -10.97
C ASP A 89 8.98 -2.35 -10.53
N ASP A 90 7.94 -1.78 -11.15
CA ASP A 90 7.33 -0.53 -10.69
C ASP A 90 6.83 -0.62 -9.23
N LEU A 91 6.19 -1.73 -8.88
CA LEU A 91 5.66 -1.95 -7.53
C LEU A 91 6.79 -2.00 -6.51
N LYS A 92 7.92 -2.65 -6.81
CA LYS A 92 9.09 -2.68 -5.91
C LYS A 92 9.63 -1.28 -5.67
N VAL A 93 9.82 -0.49 -6.74
CA VAL A 93 10.32 0.89 -6.64
C VAL A 93 9.36 1.77 -5.83
N ASN A 94 8.06 1.68 -6.12
CA ASN A 94 7.06 2.50 -5.43
C ASN A 94 6.93 2.10 -3.97
N LEU A 95 6.84 0.80 -3.64
CA LEU A 95 6.81 0.30 -2.27
C LEU A 95 8.07 0.69 -1.49
N GLY A 96 9.24 0.70 -2.12
CA GLY A 96 10.47 1.22 -1.53
C GLY A 96 10.31 2.66 -1.02
N LYS A 97 9.66 3.55 -1.79
CA LYS A 97 9.37 4.92 -1.36
C LYS A 97 8.42 4.99 -0.16
N TYR A 98 7.43 4.08 -0.08
CA TYR A 98 6.56 3.99 1.10
C TYR A 98 7.37 3.55 2.33
N PHE A 99 8.27 2.59 2.19
CA PHE A 99 9.13 2.13 3.29
C PHE A 99 10.11 3.19 3.76
N GLU A 100 10.75 3.94 2.85
CA GLU A 100 11.62 5.06 3.23
C GLU A 100 10.85 6.14 4.00
N PHE A 101 9.65 6.51 3.53
CA PHE A 101 8.80 7.44 4.25
C PHE A 101 8.35 6.94 5.63
N LEU A 102 8.10 5.63 5.77
CA LEU A 102 7.80 5.03 7.07
C LEU A 102 9.05 5.08 7.97
N LYS A 103 10.22 4.72 7.42
CA LYS A 103 11.53 4.74 8.09
C LYS A 103 11.88 6.12 8.67
N GLU A 104 11.64 7.20 7.93
CA GLU A 104 11.83 8.58 8.40
C GLU A 104 11.01 8.95 9.65
N ARG A 105 9.93 8.20 9.92
CA ARG A 105 9.03 8.41 11.07
C ARG A 105 9.30 7.46 12.22
N PHE A 106 10.11 6.43 12.02
CA PHE A 106 10.68 5.70 13.14
C PHE A 106 11.77 6.58 13.77
N PRO A 107 11.82 6.69 15.11
CA PRO A 107 12.90 7.41 15.77
C PRO A 107 14.23 6.83 15.29
N LYS A 108 15.18 7.69 14.89
CA LYS A 108 16.50 7.30 14.38
C LYS A 108 17.06 6.21 15.28
N GLU A 109 17.13 5.00 14.75
CA GLU A 109 17.49 3.80 15.49
C GLU A 109 18.85 3.97 16.18
N GLN A 110 18.82 3.92 17.51
CA GLN A 110 19.75 3.06 18.24
C GLN A 110 19.66 1.67 17.60
N SER A 111 20.81 1.04 17.42
CA SER A 111 21.19 -0.09 16.54
C SER A 111 20.30 -1.35 16.45
N SER A 112 19.12 -1.38 17.06
CA SER A 112 18.13 -2.45 16.90
C SER A 112 16.73 -1.90 17.12
N PHE A 113 15.91 -1.87 16.08
CA PHE A 113 14.46 -1.74 16.24
C PHE A 113 13.94 -2.86 17.15
N ASP A 114 13.61 -2.50 18.40
CA ASP A 114 12.97 -3.40 19.35
C ASP A 114 11.49 -3.60 19.00
N HIS A 115 11.29 -4.41 17.96
CA HIS A 115 9.98 -4.78 17.46
C HIS A 115 9.15 -5.54 18.51
N GLU A 116 9.77 -6.23 19.47
CA GLU A 116 9.05 -6.94 20.53
C GLU A 116 8.38 -5.98 21.49
N THR A 117 9.09 -4.96 21.96
CA THR A 117 8.53 -3.91 22.82
C THR A 117 7.48 -3.10 22.06
N PHE A 118 7.73 -2.77 20.79
CA PHE A 118 6.72 -2.12 19.95
C PHE A 118 5.44 -2.96 19.82
N LEU A 119 5.53 -4.26 19.53
CA LEU A 119 4.36 -5.12 19.40
C LEU A 119 3.61 -5.34 20.72
N LYS A 120 4.31 -5.32 21.86
CA LYS A 120 3.71 -5.45 23.21
C LYS A 120 3.04 -4.15 23.69
N GLU A 121 3.62 -2.99 23.37
CA GLU A 121 3.22 -1.71 23.95
C GLU A 121 2.52 -0.77 22.97
N ALA A 122 2.53 -1.07 21.66
CA ALA A 122 1.85 -0.26 20.67
C ALA A 122 0.34 -0.28 20.91
N THR A 123 -0.15 0.82 21.45
CA THR A 123 -1.59 1.09 21.54
C THR A 123 -2.05 1.88 20.31
N PHE A 124 -3.36 1.99 20.11
CA PHE A 124 -3.94 2.87 19.08
C PHE A 124 -3.49 4.34 19.19
N LYS A 125 -2.78 4.75 20.26
CA LYS A 125 -2.15 6.06 20.40
C LYS A 125 -1.12 6.38 19.31
N VAL A 126 -0.43 5.39 18.73
CA VAL A 126 0.43 5.61 17.53
C VAL A 126 -0.37 6.16 16.34
N TRP A 127 -1.67 5.92 16.33
CA TRP A 127 -2.62 6.34 15.30
C TRP A 127 -3.47 7.55 15.73
N SER A 128 -3.22 8.12 16.91
CA SER A 128 -3.88 9.34 17.38
C SER A 128 -3.61 10.50 16.42
N SER A 129 -4.54 11.47 16.34
CA SER A 129 -4.34 12.65 15.50
C SER A 129 -2.98 13.27 15.84
N PRO A 130 -2.13 13.64 14.86
CA PRO A 130 -0.87 14.32 15.13
C PRO A 130 -1.04 15.55 16.04
N VAL A 131 -2.21 16.20 15.99
CA VAL A 131 -2.61 17.27 16.90
C VAL A 131 -2.87 16.74 18.31
N GLU A 132 -3.71 15.71 18.47
CA GLU A 132 -3.99 15.08 19.77
C GLU A 132 -2.71 14.56 20.42
N HIS A 133 -1.79 13.99 19.63
CA HIS A 133 -0.48 13.54 20.08
C HIS A 133 0.35 14.69 20.65
N VAL A 134 0.41 15.86 19.99
CA VAL A 134 1.12 17.04 20.51
C VAL A 134 0.45 17.58 21.78
N ILE A 135 -0.88 17.60 21.83
CA ILE A 135 -1.64 18.05 23.01
C ILE A 135 -1.39 17.12 24.21
N GLN A 136 -1.30 15.81 24.00
CA GLN A 136 -1.10 14.80 25.04
C GLN A 136 0.37 14.65 25.50
N LYS A 137 1.35 15.23 24.81
CA LYS A 137 2.75 15.19 25.24
C LYS A 137 2.95 15.93 26.56
N ASP A 138 3.79 15.38 27.42
CA ASP A 138 4.22 16.05 28.64
C ASP A 138 5.38 17.04 28.34
N ILE A 139 5.02 18.17 27.73
CA ILE A 139 5.92 19.29 27.38
C ILE A 139 5.20 20.62 27.61
N SER A 140 5.97 21.72 27.68
CA SER A 140 5.39 23.06 27.89
C SER A 140 4.42 23.48 26.78
N ASN A 141 3.41 24.27 27.16
CA ASN A 141 2.39 24.77 26.23
C ASN A 141 2.99 25.63 25.11
N GLU A 142 4.03 26.42 25.38
CA GLU A 142 4.76 27.16 24.34
C GLU A 142 5.37 26.24 23.29
N LYS A 143 5.95 25.12 23.72
CA LYS A 143 6.55 24.14 22.81
C LYS A 143 5.48 23.42 21.99
N LYS A 144 4.32 23.12 22.59
CA LYS A 144 3.15 22.57 21.87
C LYS A 144 2.65 23.55 20.80
N LEU A 145 2.46 24.82 21.17
CA LEU A 145 2.03 25.87 20.26
C LEU A 145 2.98 26.00 19.07
N LYS A 146 4.30 26.06 19.32
CA LYS A 146 5.29 26.15 18.25
C LYS A 146 5.23 24.96 17.28
N ILE A 147 5.02 23.76 17.79
CA ILE A 147 4.87 22.55 16.96
C ILE A 147 3.57 22.62 16.15
N LEU A 148 2.46 22.99 16.77
CA LEU A 148 1.16 23.11 16.08
C LEU A 148 1.18 24.20 15.00
N SER A 149 1.79 25.35 15.26
CA SER A 149 1.94 26.42 14.26
C SER A 149 2.81 25.99 13.08
N SER A 150 3.85 25.19 13.31
CA SER A 150 4.63 24.60 12.22
C SER A 150 3.77 23.67 11.36
N MET A 151 2.98 22.79 11.99
CA MET A 151 2.08 21.87 11.29
C MET A 151 1.00 22.63 10.49
N GLU A 152 0.47 23.72 11.05
CA GLU A 152 -0.48 24.59 10.38
C GLU A 152 0.12 25.25 9.13
N SER A 153 1.36 25.72 9.22
CA SER A 153 2.09 26.31 8.08
C SER A 153 2.28 25.29 6.94
N ASP A 154 2.69 24.06 7.28
CA ASP A 154 2.89 22.99 6.30
C ASP A 154 1.59 22.62 5.58
N LEU A 155 0.49 22.52 6.33
CA LEU A 155 -0.84 22.24 5.77
C LEU A 155 -1.32 23.37 4.87
N THR A 156 -1.09 24.62 5.27
CA THR A 156 -1.45 25.80 4.48
C THR A 156 -0.71 25.80 3.14
N ARG A 157 0.61 25.57 3.14
CA ARG A 157 1.41 25.47 1.91
C ARG A 157 0.92 24.35 1.00
N MET A 158 0.54 23.21 1.58
CA MET A 158 -0.02 22.09 0.80
C MET A 158 -1.37 22.46 0.17
N LEU A 159 -2.23 23.15 0.93
CA LEU A 159 -3.53 23.63 0.45
C LEU A 159 -3.37 24.64 -0.69
N GLU A 160 -2.45 25.60 -0.56
CA GLU A 160 -2.14 26.58 -1.60
C GLU A 160 -1.70 25.90 -2.91
N LYS A 161 -0.85 24.88 -2.82
CA LYS A 161 -0.41 24.11 -3.99
C LYS A 161 -1.58 23.40 -4.66
N ILE A 162 -2.47 22.78 -3.89
CA ILE A 162 -3.68 22.12 -4.41
C ILE A 162 -4.57 23.15 -5.12
N GLN A 163 -4.81 24.31 -4.50
CA GLN A 163 -5.62 25.37 -5.08
C GLN A 163 -5.03 25.90 -6.39
N LYS A 164 -3.70 26.06 -6.47
CA LYS A 164 -3.00 26.48 -7.69
C LYS A 164 -3.22 25.47 -8.82
N GLU A 165 -3.04 24.18 -8.56
CA GLU A 165 -3.25 23.15 -9.58
C GLU A 165 -4.73 23.03 -9.99
N LYS A 166 -5.68 23.20 -9.06
CA LYS A 166 -7.12 23.27 -9.40
C LYS A 166 -7.44 24.45 -10.33
N LYS A 167 -6.86 25.63 -10.08
CA LYS A 167 -7.04 26.80 -10.96
C LYS A 167 -6.48 26.56 -12.36
N LYS A 168 -5.30 25.94 -12.48
CA LYS A 168 -4.74 25.57 -13.78
C LYS A 168 -5.67 24.65 -14.56
N LEU A 169 -6.15 23.58 -13.92
CA LEU A 169 -7.06 22.62 -14.56
C LEU A 169 -8.39 23.27 -14.98
N ALA A 170 -8.92 24.22 -14.20
CA ALA A 170 -10.12 24.95 -14.57
C ALA A 170 -9.90 25.87 -15.79
N ASN A 171 -8.71 26.46 -15.93
CA ASN A 171 -8.39 27.30 -17.09
C ASN A 171 -8.22 26.47 -18.38
N PHE A 172 -7.68 25.24 -18.29
CA PHE A 172 -7.60 24.30 -19.41
C PHE A 172 -8.96 23.77 -19.91
N GLN A 173 -10.05 23.96 -19.15
CA GLN A 173 -11.40 23.58 -19.56
C GLN A 173 -12.15 24.71 -20.29
N ASN A 174 -11.60 25.92 -20.32
CA ASN A 174 -12.20 27.11 -20.94
C ASN A 174 -11.44 27.59 -22.20
N GLU A 175 -10.48 26.80 -22.69
CA GLU A 175 -9.84 26.90 -24.02
C GLU A 175 -10.40 25.82 -24.94
#